data_AF-A0A0R3LWK1-F1
#
_entry.id   AF-A0A0R3LWK1-F1
#
_cell.length_a   1.000
_cell.length_b   1.000
_cell.length_c   1.000
_cell.angle_alpha   90.00
_cell.angle_beta   90.00
_cell.angle_gamma   90.00
#
_symmetry.space_group_name_H-M   'P 1'
#
loop_
_entity.id
_entity.type
_entity.pdbx_description
1 polymer ?
#
loop_
_entity_poly.entity_id
_entity_poly.type
_entity_poly.pdbx_seq_one_letter_code
_entity_poly.pdbx_strand_id
1 'polypeptide(L)'
;MTQFSDIDMRAIEAIRRAAYFTATLAFGRGRYRVEERPTVLAAMDAAREIEQDPAAHTRRALVYAIAPDGHATLLTSALIAKLLSLES
;
A
#
# COMPACT_ATOMS: atom_id res chain seq x y z
N MET A 1 24.45 2.97 -6.31
CA MET A 1 23.81 3.07 -4.99
C MET A 1 22.49 3.77 -5.16
N THR A 2 21.38 3.11 -4.84
CA THR A 2 20.05 3.69 -4.96
C THR A 2 19.84 4.67 -3.79
N GLN A 3 19.86 5.97 -4.05
CA GLN A 3 19.61 6.97 -3.00
C GLN A 3 18.10 7.09 -2.76
N PHE A 4 17.68 6.98 -1.50
CA PHE A 4 16.31 7.25 -1.07
C PHE A 4 16.14 8.72 -0.73
N SER A 5 15.00 9.30 -1.11
CA SER A 5 14.62 10.64 -0.67
C SER A 5 14.20 10.62 0.81
N ASP A 6 14.14 11.78 1.46
CA ASP A 6 13.62 11.87 2.84
C ASP A 6 12.17 11.36 2.94
N ILE A 7 11.38 11.54 1.89
CA ILE A 7 10.00 11.02 1.81
C ILE A 7 10.01 9.49 1.74
N ASP A 8 10.87 8.91 0.90
CA ASP A 8 11.03 7.45 0.82
C ASP A 8 11.44 6.88 2.18
N MET A 9 12.39 7.54 2.86
CA MET A 9 12.87 7.09 4.17
C MET A 9 11.78 7.10 5.23
N ARG A 10 10.90 8.11 5.25
CA ARG A 10 9.74 8.15 6.14
C ARG A 10 8.75 7.02 5.85
N ALA A 11 8.50 6.73 4.59
CA ALA A 11 7.61 5.64 4.21
C ALA A 11 8.22 4.25 4.53
N ILE A 12 9.54 4.09 4.39
CA ILE A 12 10.27 2.88 4.81
C ILE A 12 10.15 2.69 6.33
N GLU A 13 10.34 3.74 7.12
CA GLU A 13 10.13 3.67 8.58
C GLU A 13 8.67 3.34 8.92
N ALA A 14 7.69 3.87 8.17
CA ALA A 14 6.29 3.51 8.36
C ALA A 14 6.03 2.02 8.07
N ILE A 15 6.63 1.45 7.02
CA ILE A 15 6.53 0.00 6.74
C ILE A 15 7.09 -0.81 7.91
N ARG A 16 8.26 -0.41 8.46
CA ARG A 16 8.91 -1.12 9.57
C ARG A 16 8.11 -1.08 10.87
N ARG A 17 7.36 0.00 11.11
CA ARG A 17 6.58 0.22 12.33
C ARG A 17 5.11 -0.17 12.18
N ALA A 18 4.68 -0.60 11.00
CA ALA A 18 3.30 -0.94 10.73
C ALA A 18 2.84 -2.09 11.64
N ALA A 19 1.68 -1.94 12.27
CA ALA A 19 0.96 -3.03 12.90
C ALA A 19 0.33 -3.95 11.84
N TYR A 20 -0.18 -3.34 10.77
CA TYR A 20 -0.76 -4.04 9.62
C TYR A 20 -0.74 -3.14 8.38
N PHE A 21 -1.12 -3.71 7.24
CA PHE A 21 -1.23 -3.02 5.96
C PHE A 21 -2.65 -3.10 5.45
N THR A 22 -3.05 -2.17 4.61
CA THR A 22 -4.35 -2.22 3.95
C THR A 22 -4.24 -2.03 2.45
N ALA A 23 -5.10 -2.73 1.70
CA ALA A 23 -5.44 -2.40 0.33
C ALA A 23 -6.80 -1.75 0.31
N THR A 24 -6.88 -0.51 -0.18
CA THR A 24 -8.12 0.28 -0.15
C THR A 24 -8.50 0.75 -1.55
N LEU A 25 -9.74 0.53 -1.96
CA LEU A 25 -10.31 1.11 -3.18
C LEU A 25 -11.66 1.74 -2.90
N ALA A 26 -11.83 2.99 -3.32
CA ALA A 26 -13.12 3.68 -3.30
C ALA A 26 -13.80 3.56 -4.68
N PHE A 27 -14.92 2.84 -4.74
CA PHE A 27 -15.71 2.66 -5.98
C PHE A 27 -16.58 3.90 -6.31
N GLY A 28 -16.63 4.88 -5.41
CA GLY A 28 -17.50 6.06 -5.50
C GLY A 28 -18.89 5.83 -4.91
N ARG A 29 -19.65 6.93 -4.74
CA ARG A 29 -20.98 6.93 -4.09
C ARG A 29 -20.97 6.31 -2.68
N GLY A 30 -19.94 6.60 -1.90
CA GLY A 30 -19.77 6.07 -0.54
C GLY A 30 -19.36 4.59 -0.46
N ARG A 31 -19.21 3.89 -1.58
CA ARG A 31 -18.76 2.49 -1.59
C ARG A 31 -17.25 2.42 -1.60
N TYR A 32 -16.69 1.63 -0.70
CA TYR A 32 -15.27 1.33 -0.63
C TYR A 32 -15.05 -0.13 -0.21
N ARG A 33 -13.89 -0.66 -0.53
CA ARG A 33 -13.38 -1.94 -0.03
C ARG A 33 -12.03 -1.68 0.62
N VAL A 34 -11.86 -2.22 1.81
CA VAL A 34 -10.63 -2.17 2.59
C VAL A 34 -10.30 -3.60 2.97
N GLU A 35 -9.10 -4.03 2.64
CA GLU A 35 -8.60 -5.35 3.02
C GLU A 35 -7.35 -5.20 3.87
N GLU A 36 -7.45 -5.64 5.11
CA GLU A 36 -6.32 -5.72 6.03
C GLU A 36 -5.45 -6.94 5.72
N ARG A 37 -4.14 -6.73 5.76
CA ARG A 37 -3.13 -7.74 5.47
C ARG A 37 -1.92 -7.58 6.41
N PRO A 38 -1.27 -8.69 6.81
CA PRO A 38 -0.16 -8.65 7.76
C PRO A 38 1.14 -8.13 7.15
N THR A 39 1.28 -8.11 5.83
CA THR A 39 2.50 -7.68 5.13
C THR A 39 2.20 -6.76 3.96
N VAL A 40 3.18 -5.94 3.57
CA VAL A 40 3.06 -5.04 2.42
C VAL A 40 2.81 -5.81 1.12
N LEU A 41 3.45 -6.98 0.94
CA LEU A 41 3.27 -7.82 -0.25
C LEU A 41 1.85 -8.41 -0.31
N ALA A 42 1.34 -8.91 0.81
CA ALA A 42 -0.03 -9.41 0.87
C ALA A 42 -1.06 -8.30 0.61
N ALA A 43 -0.79 -7.06 1.05
CA ALA A 43 -1.61 -5.90 0.71
C ALA A 43 -1.51 -5.55 -0.79
N MET A 44 -0.35 -5.69 -1.43
CA MET A 44 -0.25 -5.50 -2.88
C MET A 44 -1.03 -6.55 -3.67
N ASP A 45 -1.01 -7.80 -3.24
CA ASP A 45 -1.77 -8.86 -3.89
C ASP A 45 -3.28 -8.61 -3.71
N ALA A 46 -3.72 -8.24 -2.51
CA ALA A 46 -5.10 -7.81 -2.28
C ALA A 46 -5.47 -6.59 -3.14
N ALA A 47 -4.58 -5.62 -3.30
CA ALA A 47 -4.79 -4.47 -4.18
C ALA A 47 -5.02 -4.91 -5.65
N ARG A 48 -4.25 -5.88 -6.14
CA ARG A 48 -4.44 -6.46 -7.49
C ARG A 48 -5.76 -7.20 -7.62
N GLU A 49 -6.15 -7.98 -6.60
CA GLU A 49 -7.44 -8.69 -6.57
C GLU A 49 -8.61 -7.69 -6.60
N ILE A 50 -8.55 -6.63 -5.81
CA ILE A 50 -9.55 -5.56 -5.79
C ILE A 50 -9.64 -4.87 -7.16
N GLU A 51 -8.50 -4.61 -7.80
CA GLU A 51 -8.46 -3.98 -9.14
C GLU A 51 -9.04 -4.85 -10.26
N GLN A 52 -9.13 -6.18 -10.06
CA GLN A 52 -9.78 -7.09 -10.99
C GLN A 52 -11.32 -7.07 -10.88
N ASP A 53 -11.88 -6.45 -9.84
CA ASP A 53 -13.32 -6.31 -9.69
C ASP A 53 -13.91 -5.47 -10.84
N PRO A 54 -14.92 -5.95 -11.59
CA PRO A 54 -15.56 -5.15 -12.64
C PRO A 54 -16.08 -3.79 -12.15
N ALA A 55 -16.47 -3.69 -10.88
CA ALA A 55 -16.90 -2.43 -10.26
C ALA A 55 -15.74 -1.44 -10.03
N ALA A 56 -14.49 -1.90 -10.02
CA ALA A 56 -13.29 -1.08 -9.84
C ALA A 56 -12.98 -0.17 -11.04
N HIS A 57 -13.62 -0.38 -12.20
CA HIS A 57 -13.43 0.32 -13.48
C HIS A 57 -12.49 1.55 -13.42
N THR A 58 -11.28 1.34 -13.97
CA THR A 58 -10.16 2.30 -14.12
C THR A 58 -9.53 2.86 -12.85
N ARG A 59 -9.94 2.40 -11.65
CA ARG A 59 -9.38 2.87 -10.38
C ARG A 59 -8.23 1.99 -9.93
N ARG A 60 -7.32 2.59 -9.16
CA ARG A 60 -6.16 1.94 -8.56
C ARG A 60 -6.37 1.82 -7.07
N ALA A 61 -6.15 0.64 -6.53
CA ALA A 61 -6.15 0.43 -5.09
C ALA A 61 -4.92 1.11 -4.48
N LEU A 62 -5.11 1.70 -3.30
CA LEU A 62 -4.08 2.36 -2.53
C LEU A 62 -3.63 1.42 -1.42
N VAL A 63 -2.32 1.33 -1.21
CA VAL A 63 -1.74 0.52 -0.14
C VAL A 63 -1.31 1.44 0.99
N TYR A 64 -1.72 1.14 2.22
CA TYR A 64 -1.30 1.90 3.40
C TYR A 64 -0.55 1.00 4.38
N ALA A 65 0.50 1.54 4.99
CA ALA A 65 1.05 1.05 6.25
C ALA A 65 0.30 1.70 7.41
N ILE A 66 -0.25 0.92 8.33
CA ILE A 66 -1.00 1.42 9.48
C ILE A 66 -0.19 1.19 10.76
N ALA A 67 0.15 2.27 11.45
CA ALA A 67 0.86 2.21 12.72
C ALA A 67 -0.07 1.79 13.89
N PRO A 68 0.47 1.31 15.02
CA PRO A 68 -0.34 0.89 16.18
C PRO A 68 -1.24 1.99 16.76
N ASP A 69 -0.87 3.26 16.55
CA ASP A 69 -1.65 4.44 16.97
C ASP A 69 -2.71 4.86 15.94
N GLY A 70 -2.87 4.10 14.84
CA GLY A 70 -3.84 4.34 13.79
C GLY A 70 -3.37 5.30 12.68
N HIS A 71 -2.15 5.83 12.76
CA HIS A 71 -1.61 6.65 11.67
C HIS A 71 -1.41 5.83 10.39
N ALA A 72 -2.04 6.26 9.29
CA ALA A 72 -1.93 5.64 7.98
C ALA A 72 -0.90 6.38 7.12
N THR A 73 0.08 5.64 6.57
CA THR A 73 1.04 6.14 5.59
C THR A 73 0.79 5.50 4.24
N LEU A 74 0.50 6.31 3.22
CA LEU A 74 0.33 5.83 1.85
C LEU A 74 1.67 5.32 1.29
N LEU A 75 1.67 4.11 0.77
CA LEU A 75 2.81 3.52 0.08
C LEU A 75 2.60 3.61 -1.43
N THR A 76 3.54 4.24 -2.12
CA THR A 76 3.45 4.43 -3.57
C THR A 76 3.97 3.19 -4.30
N SER A 77 3.42 2.91 -5.48
CA SER A 77 3.91 1.82 -6.34
C SER A 77 5.38 1.98 -6.70
N ALA A 78 5.85 3.22 -6.88
CA ALA A 78 7.25 3.53 -7.18
C ALA A 78 8.18 3.17 -6.02
N LEU A 79 7.81 3.51 -4.78
CA LEU A 79 8.59 3.13 -3.61
C LEU A 79 8.66 1.61 -3.46
N ILE A 80 7.52 0.92 -3.60
CA ILE A 80 7.50 -0.54 -3.42
C ILE A 80 8.33 -1.23 -4.52
N ALA A 81 8.21 -0.80 -5.77
CA ALA A 81 9.04 -1.33 -6.86
C ALA A 81 10.54 -1.13 -6.60
N LYS A 82 10.93 0.05 -6.08
CA LYS A 82 12.31 0.37 -5.71
C LYS A 82 12.80 -0.53 -4.58
N LEU A 83 11.98 -0.83 -3.58
CA LEU A 83 12.33 -1.75 -2.48
C LEU A 83 12.51 -3.18 -2.98
N LEU A 84 11.60 -3.67 -3.83
CA LEU A 84 11.68 -5.02 -4.42
C LEU A 84 12.93 -5.20 -5.28
N SER A 85 13.36 -4.17 -6.01
CA SER A 85 14.59 -4.25 -6.83
C SER A 85 15.89 -4.37 -6.03
N LEU A 86 15.85 -4.20 -4.70
CA LEU A 86 17.02 -4.36 -3.83
C LEU A 86 17.19 -5.80 -3.30
N GLU A 87 16.15 -6.65 -3.41
CA GLU A 87 16.24 -8.07 -3.08
C GLU A 87 16.82 -8.91 -4.23
N SER A 88 17.01 -8.30 -5.41
CA SER A 88 17.54 -8.91 -6.64
C SER A 88 19.04 -8.62 -6.81
#